data_AF-F2TWK4-F1
#
_entry.id   AF-F2TWK4-F1
#
_cell.length_a   1.000
_cell.length_b   1.000
_cell.length_c   1.000
_cell.angle_alpha   90.00
_cell.angle_beta   90.00
_cell.angle_gamma   90.00
#
_symmetry.space_group_name_H-M   'P 1'
#
loop_
_entity.id
_entity.type
_entity.pdbx_description
1 polymer ?
#
loop_
_entity_poly.entity_id
_entity_poly.type
_entity_poly.pdbx_seq_one_letter_code
_entity_poly.pdbx_strand_id
1 'polypeptide(L)'
;MLLLPPPPLLSLAFRLVLLVVGSSCVLCCCEQDQEWCDALAVMSEGKPKGPVKGSEDIMKPKAFGTCPNPVQEPLKWNCNPELANKICAHNRHFAEHAGYFQETGFLKEVDRTKPTTYYDPITNKPLFVAPVGRTFEEFEKESKSHGWPSFRDDEVDWGNVRVLPDGEVVSTAGTHLGHNLPDRKGNRYCINLVCVAGRGPSEDGAAPSS
;
A
#
# COMPACT_ATOMS: atom_id res chain seq x y z
N MET A 1 41.86 27.00 12.37
CA MET A 1 41.50 25.86 13.24
C MET A 1 39.98 25.78 13.22
N LEU A 2 39.30 24.74 12.77
CA LEU A 2 39.63 23.34 12.50
C LEU A 2 38.94 22.90 11.19
N LEU A 3 39.69 22.26 10.30
CA LEU A 3 39.14 21.53 9.16
C LEU A 3 38.74 20.14 9.65
N LEU A 4 37.47 19.77 9.46
CA LEU A 4 36.97 18.43 9.76
C LEU A 4 37.49 17.44 8.70
N PRO A 5 37.93 16.23 9.08
CA PRO A 5 38.38 15.22 8.12
C PRO A 5 37.20 14.52 7.43
N PRO A 6 37.36 14.04 6.18
CA PRO A 6 36.32 13.30 5.47
C PRO A 6 36.15 11.87 6.01
N PRO A 7 34.96 11.26 5.87
CA PRO A 7 34.71 9.90 6.36
C PRO A 7 35.42 8.84 5.50
N PRO A 8 35.80 7.69 6.09
CA PRO A 8 36.49 6.62 5.37
C PRO A 8 35.52 5.82 4.50
N LEU A 9 35.95 5.55 3.27
CA LEU A 9 35.33 4.59 2.36
C LEU A 9 35.56 3.17 2.90
N LEU A 10 34.53 2.53 3.47
CA LEU A 10 34.60 1.11 3.79
C LEU A 10 34.38 0.27 2.53
N SER A 11 35.50 -0.22 2.00
CA SER A 11 35.57 -1.37 1.10
C SER A 11 34.97 -2.59 1.78
N LEU A 12 33.84 -3.10 1.28
CA LEU A 12 33.21 -4.31 1.77
C LEU A 12 33.93 -5.54 1.20
N ALA A 13 35.05 -5.93 1.80
CA ALA A 13 35.65 -7.23 1.54
C ALA A 13 34.89 -8.30 2.35
N PHE A 14 33.94 -8.98 1.71
CA PHE A 14 33.30 -10.19 2.23
C PHE A 14 34.36 -11.28 2.40
N ARG A 15 34.82 -11.52 3.63
CA ARG A 15 35.49 -12.78 3.99
C ARG A 15 34.45 -13.73 4.56
N LEU A 16 33.95 -14.61 3.71
CA LEU A 16 33.22 -15.80 4.09
C LEU A 16 34.19 -16.74 4.83
N VAL A 17 34.14 -16.75 6.15
CA VAL A 17 34.79 -17.79 6.96
C VAL A 17 33.75 -18.86 7.22
N LEU A 18 33.78 -19.91 6.41
CA LEU A 18 33.02 -21.13 6.66
C LEU A 18 33.77 -21.94 7.73
N LEU A 19 33.28 -21.91 8.97
CA LEU A 19 33.75 -22.81 10.03
C LEU A 19 32.59 -23.72 10.43
N VAL A 20 32.64 -24.96 9.92
CA VAL A 20 31.77 -26.05 10.32
C VAL A 20 32.31 -26.62 11.62
N VAL A 21 31.63 -26.36 12.74
CA VAL A 21 31.77 -27.19 13.95
C VAL A 21 30.42 -27.29 14.67
N GLY A 22 29.89 -28.52 14.76
CA GLY A 22 29.06 -29.03 15.86
C GLY A 22 27.85 -28.23 16.34
N SER A 23 26.66 -28.63 15.86
CA SER A 23 25.39 -28.73 16.61
C SER A 23 25.11 -27.72 17.75
N SER A 24 25.00 -26.44 17.41
CA SER A 24 24.01 -25.48 17.95
C SER A 24 24.23 -24.16 17.24
N CYS A 25 23.31 -23.79 16.35
CA CYS A 25 23.36 -22.58 15.56
C CYS A 25 23.02 -21.38 16.47
N VAL A 26 24.00 -20.92 17.26
CA VAL A 26 23.96 -19.58 17.83
C VAL A 26 24.55 -18.68 16.75
N LEU A 27 23.66 -18.10 15.94
CA LEU A 27 23.96 -16.93 15.15
C LEU A 27 24.50 -15.87 16.13
N CYS A 28 25.80 -15.65 16.08
CA CYS A 28 26.42 -14.45 16.62
C CYS A 28 25.97 -13.30 15.70
N CYS A 29 24.76 -12.79 15.95
CA CYS A 29 24.35 -11.52 15.40
C CYS A 29 25.30 -10.47 15.96
N CYS A 30 25.92 -9.70 15.08
CA CYS A 30 26.52 -8.42 15.41
C CYS A 30 25.51 -7.62 16.25
N GLU A 31 25.93 -6.96 17.34
CA GLU A 31 25.04 -6.12 18.18
C GLU A 31 24.20 -5.14 17.35
N GLN A 32 24.71 -4.73 16.18
CA GLN A 32 24.04 -3.84 15.25
C GLN A 32 22.86 -4.49 14.49
N ASP A 33 22.86 -5.81 14.30
CA ASP A 33 21.74 -6.56 13.71
C ASP A 33 20.62 -6.82 14.73
N GLN A 34 20.99 -6.97 16.01
CA GLN A 34 20.02 -7.12 17.11
C GLN A 34 19.19 -5.84 17.29
N GLU A 35 19.83 -4.66 17.28
CA GLU A 35 19.13 -3.38 17.37
C GLU A 35 18.19 -3.13 16.17
N TRP A 36 18.56 -3.58 14.97
CA TRP A 36 17.70 -3.50 13.78
C TRP A 36 16.51 -4.48 13.83
N CYS A 37 16.74 -5.71 14.29
CA CYS A 37 15.67 -6.69 14.50
C CYS A 37 14.69 -6.24 15.60
N ASP A 38 15.20 -5.68 16.70
CA ASP A 38 14.38 -5.18 17.80
C ASP A 38 13.61 -3.92 17.40
N ALA A 39 14.21 -3.01 16.62
CA ALA A 39 13.51 -1.84 16.07
C ALA A 39 12.37 -2.25 15.10
N LEU A 40 12.58 -3.27 14.26
CA LEU A 40 11.53 -3.82 13.41
C LEU A 40 10.42 -4.50 14.22
N ALA A 41 10.77 -5.20 15.30
CA ALA A 41 9.81 -5.81 16.21
C ALA A 41 8.95 -4.75 16.91
N VAL A 42 9.56 -3.68 17.42
CA VAL A 42 8.87 -2.55 18.07
C VAL A 42 7.98 -1.79 17.09
N MET A 43 8.37 -1.66 15.82
CA MET A 43 7.51 -1.06 14.79
C MET A 43 6.31 -1.94 14.38
N SER A 44 6.30 -3.22 14.75
CA SER A 44 5.18 -4.15 14.50
C SER A 44 4.17 -4.24 15.65
N GLU A 45 4.53 -3.78 16.85
CA GLU A 45 3.64 -3.79 18.01
C GLU A 45 2.59 -2.68 17.89
N GLY A 46 1.43 -3.03 17.32
CA GLY A 46 0.25 -2.15 17.32
C GLY A 46 -0.54 -2.12 16.02
N LYS A 47 -0.03 -2.67 14.92
CA LYS A 47 -0.80 -2.77 13.68
C LYS A 47 -1.80 -3.94 13.78
N PRO A 48 -3.09 -3.74 13.49
CA PRO A 48 -4.07 -4.82 13.49
C PRO A 48 -3.63 -5.98 12.57
N LYS A 49 -3.62 -7.21 13.08
CA LYS A 49 -3.25 -8.43 12.33
C LYS A 49 -4.40 -8.97 11.46
N GLY A 50 -5.19 -8.08 10.85
CA GLY A 50 -6.33 -8.46 10.03
C GLY A 50 -7.35 -7.32 9.84
N PRO A 51 -8.43 -7.58 9.08
CA PRO A 51 -9.35 -6.54 8.68
C PRO A 51 -10.03 -5.81 9.82
N VAL A 52 -9.88 -4.48 9.82
CA VAL A 52 -10.58 -3.59 10.75
C VAL A 52 -11.97 -3.29 10.21
N LYS A 53 -12.99 -3.62 11.01
CA LYS A 53 -14.39 -3.39 10.64
C LYS A 53 -14.72 -1.89 10.63
N GLY A 54 -15.44 -1.46 9.60
CA GLY A 54 -16.03 -0.13 9.50
C GLY A 54 -17.52 -0.15 9.79
N SER A 55 -18.07 1.03 10.09
CA SER A 55 -19.52 1.26 10.15
C SER A 55 -20.00 1.80 8.80
N GLU A 56 -21.24 1.47 8.42
CA GLU A 56 -21.93 2.06 7.26
C GLU A 56 -21.93 3.59 7.28
N ASP A 57 -21.83 4.19 8.47
CA ASP A 57 -21.76 5.63 8.67
C ASP A 57 -20.60 6.30 7.92
N ILE A 58 -19.52 5.56 7.65
CA ILE A 58 -18.37 6.05 6.86
C ILE A 58 -18.80 6.44 5.45
N MET A 59 -19.80 5.76 4.87
CA MET A 59 -20.26 5.97 3.50
C MET A 59 -21.49 6.88 3.41
N LYS A 60 -21.87 7.54 4.50
CA LYS A 60 -22.92 8.58 4.46
C LYS A 60 -22.56 9.68 3.47
N PRO A 61 -23.57 10.30 2.80
CA PRO A 61 -23.36 11.44 1.92
C PRO A 61 -22.54 12.55 2.58
N LYS A 62 -21.63 13.14 1.80
CA LYS A 62 -20.74 14.25 2.15
C LYS A 62 -20.82 15.31 1.03
N ALA A 63 -19.85 16.22 0.98
CA ALA A 63 -19.84 17.31 0.00
C ALA A 63 -19.70 16.81 -1.45
N PHE A 64 -19.06 15.67 -1.69
CA PHE A 64 -18.90 15.07 -3.01
C PHE A 64 -19.25 13.58 -2.98
N GLY A 65 -20.54 13.25 -3.12
CA GLY A 65 -21.01 11.85 -3.02
C GLY A 65 -20.79 11.30 -1.61
N THR A 66 -20.06 10.19 -1.47
CA THR A 66 -19.63 9.65 -0.17
C THR A 66 -18.33 10.25 0.34
N CYS A 67 -17.72 11.17 -0.40
CA CYS A 67 -16.40 11.73 -0.13
C CYS A 67 -16.44 13.23 0.20
N PRO A 68 -15.42 13.77 0.89
CA PRO A 68 -15.39 15.20 1.22
C PRO A 68 -15.07 16.09 0.00
N ASN A 69 -14.34 15.57 -0.99
CA ASN A 69 -13.86 16.33 -2.16
C ASN A 69 -13.86 15.42 -3.40
N PRO A 70 -13.81 15.98 -4.62
CA PRO A 70 -13.45 15.22 -5.81
C PRO A 70 -12.02 14.66 -5.70
N VAL A 71 -11.68 13.72 -6.57
CA VAL A 71 -10.30 13.23 -6.70
C VAL A 71 -9.37 14.37 -7.10
N GLN A 72 -8.11 14.27 -6.67
CA GLN A 72 -7.08 15.18 -7.11
C GLN A 72 -6.70 14.97 -8.58
N GLU A 73 -6.05 15.98 -9.16
CA GLU A 73 -5.52 15.92 -10.53
C GLU A 73 -4.09 16.49 -10.59
N PRO A 74 -3.15 15.86 -11.32
CA PRO A 74 -3.30 14.61 -12.07
C PRO A 74 -3.15 13.37 -11.19
N LEU A 75 -3.88 12.29 -11.53
CA LEU A 75 -3.72 10.97 -10.91
C LEU A 75 -2.44 10.26 -11.35
N LYS A 76 -1.96 9.31 -10.55
CA LYS A 76 -0.88 8.39 -10.95
C LYS A 76 -1.30 7.53 -12.14
N TRP A 77 -0.31 7.06 -12.89
CA TRP A 77 -0.48 6.05 -13.94
C TRP A 77 -1.44 6.46 -15.05
N ASN A 78 -1.68 7.76 -15.25
CA ASN A 78 -2.63 8.27 -16.22
C ASN A 78 -4.06 7.72 -16.03
N CYS A 79 -4.47 7.49 -14.77
CA CYS A 79 -5.84 7.10 -14.45
C CYS A 79 -6.83 8.22 -14.81
N ASN A 80 -8.03 7.85 -15.26
CA ASN A 80 -9.06 8.79 -15.71
C ASN A 80 -9.77 9.46 -14.50
N PRO A 81 -9.70 10.80 -14.32
CA PRO A 81 -10.31 11.49 -13.18
C PRO A 81 -11.83 11.41 -13.14
N GLU A 82 -12.51 11.41 -14.29
CA GLU A 82 -13.97 11.31 -14.37
C GLU A 82 -14.45 9.93 -13.91
N LEU A 83 -13.78 8.87 -14.40
CA LEU A 83 -14.03 7.51 -13.93
C LEU A 83 -13.72 7.39 -12.44
N ALA A 84 -12.62 7.98 -11.97
CA ALA A 84 -12.23 7.96 -10.57
C ALA A 84 -13.29 8.63 -9.68
N ASN A 85 -13.76 9.83 -10.02
CA ASN A 85 -14.85 10.50 -9.29
C ASN A 85 -16.11 9.63 -9.21
N LYS A 86 -16.50 9.01 -10.33
CA LYS A 86 -17.65 8.11 -10.37
C LYS A 86 -17.49 6.91 -9.44
N ILE A 87 -16.36 6.20 -9.52
CA ILE A 87 -16.14 4.95 -8.77
C ILE A 87 -15.85 5.22 -7.29
N CYS A 88 -15.04 6.24 -6.97
CA CYS A 88 -14.63 6.55 -5.60
C CYS A 88 -15.79 7.08 -4.75
N ALA A 89 -16.66 7.93 -5.31
CA ALA A 89 -17.56 8.76 -4.53
C ALA A 89 -19.05 8.57 -4.87
N HIS A 90 -19.38 8.08 -6.08
CA HIS A 90 -20.75 8.03 -6.58
C HIS A 90 -21.21 6.61 -6.94
N ASN A 91 -20.49 5.59 -6.47
CA ASN A 91 -20.79 4.19 -6.73
C ASN A 91 -20.35 3.33 -5.53
N ARG A 92 -21.21 2.37 -5.14
CA ARG A 92 -20.93 1.40 -4.07
C ARG A 92 -21.17 -0.06 -4.49
N HIS A 93 -21.69 -0.28 -5.69
CA HIS A 93 -22.12 -1.61 -6.14
C HIS A 93 -21.33 -2.15 -7.34
N PHE A 94 -20.55 -1.31 -8.01
CA PHE A 94 -19.76 -1.71 -9.18
C PHE A 94 -18.29 -1.34 -9.02
N ALA A 95 -17.47 -1.85 -9.92
CA ALA A 95 -16.06 -1.51 -10.04
C ALA A 95 -15.82 -0.79 -11.37
N GLU A 96 -14.62 -0.23 -11.55
CA GLU A 96 -14.05 -0.03 -12.88
C GLU A 96 -14.00 -1.36 -13.63
N HIS A 97 -13.90 -1.34 -14.97
CA HIS A 97 -13.93 -2.58 -15.74
C HIS A 97 -12.70 -3.48 -15.43
N ALA A 98 -12.91 -4.80 -15.47
CA ALA A 98 -11.84 -5.76 -15.25
C ALA A 98 -10.71 -5.58 -16.27
N GLY A 99 -9.48 -5.45 -15.77
CA GLY A 99 -8.29 -5.26 -16.59
C GLY A 99 -7.92 -3.80 -16.83
N TYR A 100 -8.71 -2.82 -16.36
CA TYR A 100 -8.41 -1.38 -16.52
C TYR A 100 -6.95 -1.04 -16.20
N PHE A 101 -6.43 -1.57 -15.08
CA PHE A 101 -5.06 -1.34 -14.63
C PHE A 101 -3.98 -1.71 -15.68
N GLN A 102 -4.27 -2.64 -16.58
CA GLN A 102 -3.36 -3.10 -17.63
C GLN A 102 -3.30 -2.11 -18.81
N GLU A 103 -4.32 -1.27 -18.97
CA GLU A 103 -4.41 -0.26 -20.03
C GLU A 103 -3.82 1.09 -19.59
N THR A 104 -3.48 1.23 -18.30
CA THR A 104 -2.88 2.43 -17.71
C THR A 104 -1.35 2.41 -17.74
N GLY A 105 -0.71 3.43 -17.16
CA GLY A 105 0.73 3.46 -16.91
C GLY A 105 1.20 2.53 -15.79
N PHE A 106 0.29 1.92 -15.02
CA PHE A 106 0.60 1.29 -13.74
C PHE A 106 1.70 0.21 -13.83
N LEU A 107 1.51 -0.81 -14.67
CA LEU A 107 2.46 -1.91 -14.79
C LEU A 107 3.80 -1.51 -15.44
N LYS A 108 3.85 -0.33 -16.08
CA LYS A 108 5.06 0.21 -16.74
C LYS A 108 5.88 1.08 -15.80
N GLU A 109 5.23 1.78 -14.89
CA GLU A 109 5.84 2.80 -14.03
C GLU A 109 6.21 2.27 -12.63
N VAL A 110 5.60 1.17 -12.19
CA VAL A 110 5.82 0.62 -10.86
C VAL A 110 7.22 0.00 -10.73
N ASP A 111 7.90 0.27 -9.62
CA ASP A 111 9.16 -0.39 -9.27
C ASP A 111 8.87 -1.85 -8.92
N ARG A 112 9.39 -2.78 -9.73
CA ARG A 112 9.17 -4.22 -9.54
C ARG A 112 10.06 -4.82 -8.44
N THR A 113 11.02 -4.06 -7.93
CA THR A 113 12.00 -4.49 -6.94
C THR A 113 11.70 -4.02 -5.52
N LYS A 114 10.79 -3.04 -5.38
CA LYS A 114 10.42 -2.44 -4.08
C LYS A 114 8.92 -2.38 -3.90
N PRO A 115 8.41 -2.46 -2.66
CA PRO A 115 7.00 -2.21 -2.39
C PRO A 115 6.58 -0.81 -2.83
N THR A 116 5.42 -0.72 -3.45
CA THR A 116 4.79 0.53 -3.87
C THR A 116 3.72 0.93 -2.87
N THR A 117 3.70 2.20 -2.48
CA THR A 117 2.60 2.78 -1.70
C THR A 117 1.50 3.29 -2.64
N TYR A 118 0.28 2.92 -2.32
CA TYR A 118 -0.94 3.27 -3.02
C TYR A 118 -1.75 4.22 -2.14
N TYR A 119 -2.19 5.34 -2.71
CA TYR A 119 -2.75 6.46 -1.96
C TYR A 119 -4.19 6.73 -2.36
N ASP A 120 -5.00 7.15 -1.39
CA ASP A 120 -6.35 7.65 -1.64
C ASP A 120 -6.29 8.88 -2.56
N PRO A 121 -6.95 8.87 -3.73
CA PRO A 121 -6.92 10.00 -4.66
C PRO A 121 -7.66 11.24 -4.11
N ILE A 122 -8.36 11.14 -3.00
CA ILE A 122 -9.12 12.24 -2.40
C ILE A 122 -8.35 12.87 -1.23
N THR A 123 -7.67 12.05 -0.43
CA THR A 123 -7.00 12.50 0.79
C THR A 123 -5.48 12.41 0.75
N ASN A 124 -4.90 11.76 -0.25
CA ASN A 124 -3.48 11.41 -0.36
C ASN A 124 -2.92 10.61 0.82
N LYS A 125 -3.78 10.02 1.65
CA LYS A 125 -3.35 9.13 2.71
C LYS A 125 -2.99 7.75 2.14
N PRO A 126 -1.98 7.06 2.71
CA PRO A 126 -1.66 5.70 2.30
C PRO A 126 -2.84 4.77 2.59
N LEU A 127 -3.14 3.89 1.63
CA LEU A 127 -4.18 2.88 1.75
C LEU A 127 -3.59 1.47 1.71
N PHE A 128 -2.62 1.25 0.83
CA PHE A 128 -1.96 -0.04 0.66
C PHE A 128 -0.47 0.13 0.41
N VAL A 129 0.31 -0.89 0.77
CA VAL A 129 1.72 -1.05 0.41
C VAL A 129 1.91 -2.46 -0.13
N ALA A 130 2.25 -2.61 -1.41
CA ALA A 130 2.38 -3.91 -2.04
C ALA A 130 3.49 -3.96 -3.09
N PRO A 131 4.14 -5.12 -3.31
CA PRO A 131 3.88 -6.38 -2.61
C PRO A 131 4.55 -6.44 -1.22
N VAL A 132 3.98 -7.23 -0.30
CA VAL A 132 4.60 -7.60 1.00
C VAL A 132 4.49 -9.11 1.19
N GLY A 133 5.60 -9.76 1.56
CA GLY A 133 5.63 -11.23 1.74
C GLY A 133 5.51 -12.05 0.45
N ARG A 134 5.63 -11.40 -0.72
CA ARG A 134 5.57 -12.01 -2.06
C ARG A 134 6.31 -11.16 -3.09
N THR A 135 6.56 -11.69 -4.29
CA THR A 135 7.16 -10.91 -5.38
C THR A 135 6.13 -10.04 -6.11
N PHE A 136 6.62 -9.07 -6.89
CA PHE A 136 5.75 -8.27 -7.74
C PHE A 136 5.08 -9.13 -8.82
N GLU A 137 5.77 -10.15 -9.35
CA GLU A 137 5.20 -11.08 -10.33
C GLU A 137 4.02 -11.87 -9.74
N GLU A 138 4.09 -12.26 -8.46
CA GLU A 138 2.99 -12.93 -7.77
C GLU A 138 1.79 -11.99 -7.55
N PHE A 139 2.05 -10.74 -7.15
CA PHE A 139 1.03 -9.69 -7.06
C PHE A 139 0.35 -9.44 -8.42
N GLU A 140 1.15 -9.26 -9.48
CA GLU A 140 0.67 -8.99 -10.83
C GLU A 140 -0.15 -10.16 -11.38
N LYS A 141 0.35 -11.40 -11.20
CA LYS A 141 -0.34 -12.61 -11.65
C LYS A 141 -1.69 -12.78 -10.96
N GLU A 142 -1.74 -12.58 -9.65
CA GLU A 142 -3.00 -12.64 -8.89
C GLU A 142 -3.97 -11.54 -9.32
N SER A 143 -3.47 -10.33 -9.51
CA SER A 143 -4.27 -9.19 -9.98
C SER A 143 -4.85 -9.43 -11.37
N LYS A 144 -4.06 -9.97 -12.31
CA LYS A 144 -4.54 -10.34 -13.66
C LYS A 144 -5.57 -11.46 -13.63
N SER A 145 -5.37 -12.47 -12.78
CA SER A 145 -6.31 -13.58 -12.61
C SER A 145 -7.71 -13.12 -12.17
N HIS A 146 -7.76 -12.04 -11.38
CA HIS A 146 -9.02 -11.54 -10.83
C HIS A 146 -9.57 -10.31 -11.54
N GLY A 147 -8.76 -9.63 -12.36
CA GLY A 147 -9.14 -8.45 -13.13
C GLY A 147 -8.83 -7.11 -12.47
N TRP A 148 -8.44 -7.09 -11.19
CA TRP A 148 -8.11 -5.87 -10.46
C TRP A 148 -6.91 -6.10 -9.53
N PRO A 149 -6.15 -5.04 -9.20
CA PRO A 149 -5.17 -5.06 -8.10
C PRO A 149 -5.71 -5.79 -6.87
N SER A 150 -5.02 -6.86 -6.47
CA SER A 150 -5.48 -7.77 -5.42
C SER A 150 -4.51 -7.75 -4.25
N PHE A 151 -4.93 -7.20 -3.11
CA PHE A 151 -4.10 -7.00 -1.92
C PHE A 151 -4.40 -8.05 -0.83
N ARG A 152 -3.42 -8.30 0.05
CA ARG A 152 -3.51 -9.18 1.23
C ARG A 152 -3.42 -8.40 2.54
N ASP A 153 -3.73 -9.04 3.67
CA ASP A 153 -3.86 -8.37 5.00
C ASP A 153 -2.64 -7.52 5.38
N ASP A 154 -1.43 -8.01 5.12
CA ASP A 154 -0.16 -7.33 5.44
C ASP A 154 0.10 -6.12 4.53
N GLU A 155 -0.56 -6.05 3.38
CA GLU A 155 -0.44 -4.98 2.40
C GLU A 155 -1.43 -3.83 2.65
N VAL A 156 -2.33 -3.95 3.63
CA VAL A 156 -3.34 -2.92 3.94
C VAL A 156 -2.85 -1.98 5.05
N ASP A 157 -3.09 -0.68 4.87
CA ASP A 157 -3.01 0.29 5.95
C ASP A 157 -4.34 0.37 6.72
N TRP A 158 -4.47 -0.49 7.73
CA TRP A 158 -5.63 -0.52 8.62
C TRP A 158 -5.85 0.78 9.42
N GLY A 159 -4.89 1.72 9.44
CA GLY A 159 -5.12 3.07 9.95
C GLY A 159 -6.16 3.82 9.10
N ASN A 160 -6.08 3.67 7.77
CA ASN A 160 -6.85 4.43 6.79
C ASN A 160 -7.91 3.62 6.03
N VAL A 161 -7.92 2.28 6.14
CA VAL A 161 -8.85 1.38 5.45
C VAL A 161 -9.78 0.66 6.42
N ARG A 162 -11.04 0.43 6.01
CA ARG A 162 -12.03 -0.37 6.73
C ARG A 162 -12.73 -1.36 5.80
N VAL A 163 -13.20 -2.47 6.37
CA VAL A 163 -14.10 -3.42 5.71
C VAL A 163 -15.48 -3.31 6.33
N LEU A 164 -16.49 -3.03 5.52
CA LEU A 164 -17.89 -2.94 5.95
C LEU A 164 -18.51 -4.35 6.11
N PRO A 165 -19.67 -4.48 6.78
CA PRO A 165 -20.29 -5.78 7.04
C PRO A 165 -20.62 -6.61 5.78
N ASP A 166 -20.85 -5.96 4.64
CA ASP A 166 -21.10 -6.60 3.34
C ASP A 166 -19.82 -6.95 2.56
N GLY A 167 -18.65 -6.62 3.10
CA GLY A 167 -17.36 -6.85 2.48
C GLY A 167 -16.85 -5.68 1.65
N GLU A 168 -17.59 -4.56 1.53
CA GLU A 168 -17.10 -3.34 0.88
C GLU A 168 -15.84 -2.83 1.59
N VAL A 169 -14.83 -2.48 0.82
CA VAL A 169 -13.56 -1.92 1.32
C VAL A 169 -13.58 -0.43 1.06
N VAL A 170 -13.39 0.36 2.11
CA VAL A 170 -13.52 1.81 2.06
C VAL A 170 -12.35 2.50 2.74
N SER A 171 -12.02 3.72 2.32
CA SER A 171 -11.17 4.58 3.12
C SER A 171 -11.96 5.15 4.30
N THR A 172 -11.27 5.52 5.38
CA THR A 172 -11.86 6.23 6.52
C THR A 172 -12.52 7.56 6.14
N ALA A 173 -12.20 8.13 4.98
CA ALA A 173 -12.81 9.36 4.47
C ALA A 173 -14.10 9.12 3.67
N GLY A 174 -14.45 7.86 3.37
CA GLY A 174 -15.64 7.48 2.60
C GLY A 174 -15.38 7.19 1.12
N THR A 175 -14.12 7.00 0.71
CA THR A 175 -13.76 6.55 -0.64
C THR A 175 -14.14 5.08 -0.78
N HIS A 176 -14.99 4.74 -1.76
CA HIS A 176 -15.19 3.36 -2.20
C HIS A 176 -13.90 2.85 -2.85
N LEU A 177 -13.30 1.77 -2.33
CA LEU A 177 -12.05 1.22 -2.83
C LEU A 177 -12.28 -0.06 -3.64
N GLY A 178 -13.18 -0.92 -3.18
CA GLY A 178 -13.44 -2.22 -3.80
C GLY A 178 -14.11 -3.15 -2.80
N HIS A 179 -13.79 -4.45 -2.85
CA HIS A 179 -14.40 -5.45 -1.97
C HIS A 179 -13.38 -6.48 -1.46
N ASN A 180 -13.58 -6.96 -0.24
CA ASN A 180 -12.91 -8.14 0.29
C ASN A 180 -13.63 -9.38 -0.24
N LEU A 181 -12.91 -10.19 -1.03
CA LEU A 181 -13.42 -11.40 -1.66
C LEU A 181 -12.51 -12.57 -1.27
N PRO A 182 -12.62 -13.11 -0.04
CA PRO A 182 -11.74 -14.14 0.47
C PRO A 182 -11.67 -15.36 -0.43
N ASP A 183 -10.48 -15.97 -0.47
CA ASP A 183 -10.20 -17.20 -1.19
C ASP A 183 -9.52 -18.22 -0.26
N ARG A 184 -9.01 -19.32 -0.81
CA ARG A 184 -8.34 -20.37 -0.03
C ARG A 184 -7.06 -19.89 0.69
N LYS A 185 -6.51 -18.73 0.35
CA LYS A 185 -5.33 -18.12 0.98
C LYS A 185 -5.70 -17.08 2.05
N GLY A 186 -6.98 -16.84 2.29
CA GLY A 186 -7.47 -15.83 3.24
C GLY A 186 -8.14 -14.65 2.54
N ASN A 187 -8.14 -13.49 3.19
CA ASN A 187 -8.72 -12.28 2.62
C ASN A 187 -8.01 -11.88 1.32
N ARG A 188 -8.78 -11.31 0.40
CA ARG A 188 -8.27 -10.77 -0.86
C ARG A 188 -9.04 -9.51 -1.19
N TYR A 189 -8.37 -8.37 -1.09
CA TYR A 189 -8.97 -7.08 -1.35
C TYR A 189 -8.84 -6.77 -2.84
N CYS A 190 -9.95 -6.88 -3.56
CA CYS A 190 -10.06 -6.61 -4.98
C CYS A 190 -10.37 -5.13 -5.14
N ILE A 191 -9.38 -4.33 -5.54
CA ILE A 191 -9.42 -2.86 -5.42
C ILE A 191 -9.34 -2.20 -6.79
N ASN A 192 -10.20 -1.19 -7.00
CA ASN A 192 -10.18 -0.34 -8.18
C ASN A 192 -8.88 0.46 -8.23
N LEU A 193 -8.15 0.41 -9.35
CA LEU A 193 -6.92 1.17 -9.53
C LEU A 193 -7.19 2.68 -9.42
N VAL A 194 -8.27 3.18 -10.03
CA VAL A 194 -8.62 4.61 -9.94
C VAL A 194 -8.79 5.10 -8.50
N CYS A 195 -9.20 4.22 -7.58
CA CYS A 195 -9.44 4.54 -6.17
C CYS A 195 -8.18 4.51 -5.31
N VAL A 196 -7.03 4.19 -5.89
CA VAL A 196 -5.74 4.15 -5.19
C VAL A 196 -4.60 4.83 -5.98
N ALA A 197 -4.97 5.62 -6.99
CA ALA A 197 -4.08 6.36 -7.87
C ALA A 197 -3.72 7.77 -7.36
N GLY A 198 -3.89 8.04 -6.06
CA GLY A 198 -3.41 9.26 -5.43
C GLY A 198 -1.89 9.40 -5.53
N ARG A 199 -1.39 10.63 -5.58
CA ARG A 199 0.05 10.94 -5.70
C ARG A 199 0.77 10.83 -4.36
N GLY A 200 0.03 10.83 -3.25
CA GLY A 200 0.59 10.91 -1.91
C GLY A 200 0.82 12.37 -1.50
N PRO A 201 1.31 12.60 -0.27
CA PRO A 201 1.62 13.94 0.19
C PRO A 201 2.69 14.57 -0.73
N SER A 202 2.52 15.85 -1.05
CA SER A 202 3.60 16.63 -1.69
C SER A 202 4.80 16.64 -0.73
N GLU A 203 6.02 16.53 -1.27
CA GLU A 203 7.24 16.54 -0.45
C GLU A 203 7.44 17.86 0.33
N ASP A 204 6.62 18.88 0.05
CA ASP A 204 6.68 20.19 0.70
C ASP A 204 5.74 20.36 1.90
N GLY A 205 4.85 19.41 2.21
CA GLY A 205 3.91 19.53 3.34
C GLY A 205 3.01 20.78 3.32
N ALA A 206 3.02 21.56 2.24
CA ALA A 206 2.23 22.77 2.08
C ALA A 206 0.87 22.42 1.50
N ALA A 207 -0.19 22.82 2.22
CA ALA A 207 -1.56 22.74 1.74
C ALA A 207 -1.70 23.35 0.35
N PRO A 208 -2.54 22.79 -0.54
CA PRO A 208 -2.80 23.38 -1.84
C PRO A 208 -3.33 24.80 -1.66
N SER A 209 -2.67 25.77 -2.31
CA SER A 209 -3.14 27.15 -2.36
C SER A 209 -4.50 27.17 -3.05
N SER A 210 -5.48 27.72 -2.33
CA SER A 210 -6.85 28.04 -2.76
C SER A 210 -6.93 28.78 -4.09
#